data_AF-A0A6J4LMQ5-F1
#
_entry.id   AF-A0A6J4LMQ5-F1
#
_cell.length_a   1.000
_cell.length_b   1.000
_cell.length_c   1.000
_cell.angle_alpha   90.00
_cell.angle_beta   90.00
_cell.angle_gamma   90.00
#
_symmetry.space_group_name_H-M   'P 1'
#
loop_
_entity.id
_entity.type
_entity.pdbx_description
1 polymer ?
#
loop_
_entity_poly.entity_id
_entity_poly.type
_entity_poly.pdbx_seq_one_letter_code
_entity_poly.pdbx_strand_id
1 'polypeptide(L)'
;MNEEFLLLGTGWGHAQAPADLPARRAGTGNELQQWGGSSTADLLCIAHTPADLAQFVDGALEYRARRPRARLHKVLVLHPLSAGQRTIYQDLFARVLAPGDGIQMLATNELLEALASDDRADRVIGVAIDGASELVMLYRGNLDAVIVPFAWFGSPHASTRPDFSDFEPVDHGIGVRFGQYEAAVDAILYEFDPAYRRRVKRAEIGRDDDVGGSVRRLRNLRGLKQSDFPGISVKEIGRIERGEVKAPHRATLDRIASVFGVSVEDLRTY
;
A
#
# COMPACT_ATOMS: atom_id res chain seq x y z
N MET A 1 -11.39 2.61 -1.31
CA MET A 1 -11.57 4.05 -1.58
C MET A 1 -10.68 4.36 -2.76
N ASN A 2 -11.26 4.82 -3.87
CA ASN A 2 -10.46 5.20 -5.03
C ASN A 2 -9.87 6.57 -4.71
N GLU A 3 -8.56 6.68 -4.45
CA GLU A 3 -7.92 8.00 -4.45
C GLU A 3 -7.91 8.50 -5.89
N GLU A 4 -8.30 9.75 -6.08
CA GLU A 4 -8.26 10.42 -7.38
C GLU A 4 -6.87 11.04 -7.60
N PHE A 5 -6.34 10.87 -8.81
CA PHE A 5 -5.11 11.54 -9.22
C PHE A 5 -5.43 12.91 -9.80
N LEU A 6 -4.53 13.85 -9.50
CA LEU A 6 -4.54 15.15 -10.12
C LEU A 6 -3.21 15.45 -10.80
N LEU A 7 -3.21 15.54 -12.12
CA LEU A 7 -2.08 16.04 -12.89
C LEU A 7 -2.07 17.56 -12.84
N LEU A 8 -0.96 18.13 -12.35
CA LEU A 8 -0.72 19.56 -12.26
C LEU A 8 -0.01 20.06 -13.51
N GLY A 9 -0.53 21.14 -14.10
CA GLY A 9 0.09 21.87 -15.20
C GLY A 9 -0.32 21.40 -16.58
N THR A 10 0.03 22.19 -17.59
CA THR A 10 -0.29 21.93 -19.00
C THR A 10 0.82 21.18 -19.74
N GLY A 11 1.98 20.99 -19.10
CA GLY A 11 3.16 20.36 -19.67
C GLY A 11 3.03 18.87 -20.00
N TRP A 12 1.96 18.21 -19.54
CA TRP A 12 1.61 16.85 -19.92
C TRP A 12 1.13 16.83 -21.38
N GLY A 13 2.07 16.80 -22.33
CA GLY A 13 1.76 16.68 -23.75
C GLY A 13 0.83 15.50 -24.04
N HIS A 14 0.23 15.47 -25.24
CA HIS A 14 -0.72 14.43 -25.66
C HIS A 14 -0.17 12.98 -25.56
N ALA A 15 1.13 12.80 -25.37
CA ALA A 15 1.80 11.49 -25.37
C ALA A 15 2.32 11.01 -23.99
N GLN A 16 2.13 11.75 -22.88
CA GLN A 16 2.86 11.46 -21.63
C GLN A 16 2.01 11.18 -20.39
N ALA A 17 0.72 11.51 -20.38
CA ALA A 17 -0.15 10.92 -19.37
C ALA A 17 -0.47 9.49 -19.84
N PRO A 18 -0.19 8.44 -19.04
CA PRO A 18 -0.63 7.09 -19.38
C PRO A 18 -2.13 7.15 -19.63
N ALA A 19 -2.60 6.58 -20.74
CA ALA A 19 -4.02 6.51 -21.04
C ALA A 19 -4.82 5.86 -19.88
N ASP A 20 -4.12 5.06 -19.08
CA ASP A 20 -4.69 4.23 -18.01
C ASP A 20 -4.60 4.86 -16.62
N LEU A 21 -3.94 6.01 -16.44
CA LEU A 21 -3.94 6.69 -15.14
C LEU A 21 -5.29 7.40 -14.98
N PRO A 22 -6.14 7.03 -14.00
CA PRO A 22 -7.46 7.64 -13.80
C PRO A 22 -7.30 9.03 -13.15
N ALA A 23 -6.74 9.97 -13.90
CA ALA A 23 -6.35 11.27 -13.42
C ALA A 23 -7.17 12.38 -14.07
N ARG A 24 -7.51 13.38 -13.25
CA ARG A 24 -8.01 14.67 -13.74
C ARG A 24 -6.82 15.58 -13.99
N ARG A 25 -7.00 16.58 -14.87
CA ARG A 25 -5.99 17.62 -15.13
C ARG A 25 -6.47 18.92 -14.49
N ALA A 26 -5.62 19.57 -13.71
CA ALA A 26 -5.79 20.99 -13.38
C ALA A 26 -4.78 21.81 -14.16
N GLY A 27 -5.31 22.79 -14.89
CA GLY A 27 -4.51 23.87 -15.47
C GLY A 27 -4.31 25.03 -14.50
N THR A 28 -5.12 25.16 -13.43
CA THR A 28 -5.07 26.34 -12.54
C THR A 28 -5.25 26.04 -11.06
N GLY A 29 -4.73 26.92 -10.19
CA GLY A 29 -4.92 26.85 -8.74
C GLY A 29 -6.39 26.87 -8.28
N ASN A 30 -7.28 27.50 -9.05
CA ASN A 30 -8.72 27.55 -8.74
C ASN A 30 -9.39 26.18 -8.86
N GLU A 31 -8.99 25.37 -9.83
CA GLU A 31 -9.51 24.00 -10.00
C GLU A 31 -9.10 23.11 -8.82
N LEU A 32 -7.88 23.30 -8.31
CA LEU A 32 -7.40 22.61 -7.10
C LEU A 32 -8.26 22.96 -5.87
N GLN A 33 -8.68 24.23 -5.72
CA GLN A 33 -9.59 24.64 -4.64
C GLN A 33 -10.97 23.99 -4.77
N GLN A 34 -11.52 23.93 -5.99
CA GLN A 34 -12.85 23.35 -6.23
C GLN A 34 -12.89 21.87 -5.83
N TRP A 35 -11.81 21.13 -6.06
CA TRP A 35 -11.74 19.72 -5.67
C TRP A 35 -11.39 19.51 -4.21
N GLY A 36 -10.46 20.28 -3.65
CA GLY A 36 -10.14 20.22 -2.22
C GLY A 36 -11.29 20.66 -1.31
N GLY A 37 -12.31 21.33 -1.86
CA GLY A 37 -13.54 21.68 -1.15
C GLY A 37 -14.64 20.62 -1.24
N SER A 38 -14.64 19.77 -2.28
CA SER A 38 -15.71 18.82 -2.57
C SER A 38 -15.35 17.37 -2.26
N SER A 39 -14.05 17.03 -2.23
CA SER A 39 -13.60 15.67 -1.99
C SER A 39 -13.29 15.43 -0.51
N THR A 40 -13.84 14.35 0.03
CA THR A 40 -13.42 13.77 1.32
C THR A 40 -12.23 12.82 1.16
N ALA A 41 -11.83 12.51 -0.08
CA ALA A 41 -10.75 11.58 -0.37
C ALA A 41 -9.37 12.26 -0.34
N ASP A 42 -8.36 11.51 0.11
CA ASP A 42 -6.96 11.85 -0.05
C ASP A 42 -6.65 11.93 -1.55
N LEU A 43 -6.42 13.14 -2.07
CA LEU A 43 -6.03 13.36 -3.46
C LEU A 43 -4.50 13.24 -3.59
N LEU A 44 -4.01 12.75 -4.72
CA LEU A 44 -2.58 12.72 -5.03
C LEU A 44 -2.30 13.62 -6.23
N CYS A 45 -1.67 14.76 -5.97
CA CYS A 45 -1.20 15.68 -6.99
C CYS A 45 0.12 15.17 -7.59
N ILE A 46 0.24 15.17 -8.91
CA ILE A 46 1.47 14.86 -9.63
C ILE A 46 1.89 16.09 -10.43
N ALA A 47 3.02 16.69 -10.07
CA ALA A 47 3.63 17.79 -10.81
C ALA A 47 4.76 17.24 -11.69
N HIS A 48 4.66 17.49 -12.99
CA HIS A 48 5.72 17.09 -13.91
C HIS A 48 6.95 17.95 -13.68
N THR A 49 6.81 19.27 -13.60
CA THR A 49 7.92 20.20 -13.39
C THR A 49 7.76 21.04 -12.11
N PRO A 50 8.84 21.64 -11.59
CA PRO A 50 8.73 22.62 -10.50
C PRO A 50 7.89 23.85 -10.89
N ALA A 51 7.87 24.21 -12.18
CA ALA A 51 7.06 25.31 -12.70
C ALA A 51 5.56 25.00 -12.65
N ASP A 52 5.18 23.75 -12.93
CA ASP A 52 3.80 23.32 -12.77
C ASP A 52 3.39 23.53 -11.32
N LEU A 53 4.19 23.06 -10.35
CA LEU A 53 3.89 23.22 -8.94
C LEU A 53 3.85 24.70 -8.49
N ALA A 54 4.72 25.56 -9.03
CA ALA A 54 4.72 26.98 -8.72
C ALA A 54 3.39 27.68 -9.09
N GLN A 55 2.75 27.27 -10.20
CA GLN A 55 1.44 27.81 -10.61
C GLN A 55 0.31 27.49 -9.61
N PHE A 56 0.50 26.49 -8.75
CA PHE A 56 -0.47 26.10 -7.72
C PHE A 56 -0.18 26.72 -6.35
N VAL A 57 0.96 27.37 -6.15
CA VAL A 57 1.33 27.94 -4.85
C VAL A 57 0.36 29.02 -4.42
N ASP A 58 -0.03 29.93 -5.31
CA ASP A 58 -0.98 31.00 -4.97
C ASP A 58 -2.35 30.43 -4.57
N GLY A 59 -2.87 29.48 -5.35
CA GLY A 59 -4.12 28.79 -5.03
C GLY A 59 -4.05 27.98 -3.72
N ALA A 60 -2.88 27.39 -3.43
CA ALA A 60 -2.60 26.66 -2.21
C ALA A 60 -2.56 27.58 -0.96
N LEU A 61 -1.90 28.74 -1.09
CA LEU A 61 -1.82 29.76 -0.04
C LEU A 61 -3.21 30.32 0.26
N GLU A 62 -4.00 30.63 -0.76
CA GLU A 62 -5.39 31.07 -0.59
C GLU A 62 -6.26 30.01 0.10
N TYR A 63 -6.12 28.74 -0.28
CA TYR A 63 -6.84 27.64 0.36
C TYR A 63 -6.49 27.57 1.87
N ARG A 64 -5.20 27.65 2.20
CA ARG A 64 -4.73 27.64 3.58
C ARG A 64 -5.17 28.87 4.36
N ALA A 65 -5.21 30.05 3.74
CA ALA A 65 -5.74 31.26 4.38
C ALA A 65 -7.20 31.08 4.81
N ARG A 66 -8.00 30.35 4.01
CA ARG A 66 -9.39 30.01 4.35
C ARG A 66 -9.50 28.86 5.36
N ARG A 67 -8.50 27.96 5.41
CA ARG A 67 -8.45 26.80 6.31
C ARG A 67 -7.06 26.64 6.95
N PRO A 68 -6.72 27.44 7.97
CA PRO A 68 -5.34 27.53 8.50
C PRO A 68 -4.76 26.21 9.03
N ARG A 69 -5.63 25.28 9.42
CA ARG A 69 -5.25 23.95 9.94
C ARG A 69 -5.33 22.84 8.90
N ALA A 70 -5.91 23.10 7.73
CA ALA A 70 -5.95 22.11 6.66
C ALA A 70 -4.62 22.16 5.91
N ARG A 71 -3.87 21.06 5.94
CA ARG A 71 -2.83 20.85 4.94
C ARG A 71 -3.51 20.41 3.66
N LEU A 72 -2.97 20.86 2.52
CA LEU A 72 -3.38 20.33 1.24
C LEU A 72 -3.03 18.85 1.16
N HIS A 73 -3.54 18.23 0.10
CA HIS A 73 -3.35 16.83 -0.22
C HIS A 73 -1.87 16.44 -0.42
N LYS A 74 -1.64 15.21 -0.86
CA LYS A 74 -0.30 14.66 -1.08
C LYS A 74 0.22 15.14 -2.44
N VAL A 75 1.52 15.45 -2.56
CA VAL A 75 2.12 15.84 -3.85
C VAL A 75 3.38 15.04 -4.17
N LEU A 76 3.43 14.54 -5.40
CA LEU A 76 4.58 13.90 -6.03
C LEU A 76 5.12 14.85 -7.11
N VAL A 77 6.40 15.19 -7.04
CA VAL A 77 7.10 16.00 -8.05
C VAL A 77 8.07 15.10 -8.78
N LEU A 78 8.00 15.05 -10.11
CA LEU A 78 8.85 14.17 -10.92
C LEU A 78 10.27 14.70 -11.14
N HIS A 79 10.55 15.92 -10.67
CA HIS A 79 11.84 16.58 -10.76
C HIS A 79 12.40 16.93 -9.37
N PRO A 80 13.73 17.01 -9.22
CA PRO A 80 14.33 17.40 -7.97
C PRO A 80 13.87 18.80 -7.52
N LEU A 81 13.68 18.93 -6.21
CA LEU A 81 13.38 20.19 -5.56
C LEU A 81 14.63 20.73 -4.88
N SER A 82 14.81 22.06 -4.92
CA SER A 82 15.76 22.70 -4.02
C SER A 82 15.30 22.59 -2.56
N ALA A 83 16.23 22.67 -1.61
CA ALA A 83 15.90 22.65 -0.18
C ALA A 83 14.87 23.73 0.22
N GLY A 84 14.97 24.93 -0.38
CA GLY A 84 13.99 26.01 -0.16
C GLY A 84 12.60 25.66 -0.67
N GLN A 85 12.49 25.13 -1.89
CA GLN A 85 11.22 24.66 -2.46
C GLN A 85 10.62 23.54 -1.61
N ARG A 86 11.42 22.55 -1.21
CA ARG A 86 10.95 21.44 -0.38
C ARG A 86 10.36 21.95 0.94
N THR A 87 11.04 22.88 1.61
CA THR A 87 10.56 23.48 2.87
C THR A 87 9.22 24.20 2.67
N ILE A 88 9.09 25.00 1.62
CA ILE A 88 7.85 25.72 1.30
C ILE A 88 6.71 24.73 1.04
N TYR A 89 6.95 23.72 0.20
CA TYR A 89 5.90 22.77 -0.16
C TYR A 89 5.51 21.86 1.01
N GLN A 90 6.44 21.50 1.89
CA GLN A 90 6.13 20.72 3.10
C GLN A 90 5.24 21.48 4.10
N ASP A 91 5.26 22.81 4.05
CA ASP A 91 4.37 23.64 4.85
C ASP A 91 2.95 23.77 4.23
N LEU A 92 2.84 23.58 2.90
CA LEU A 92 1.57 23.65 2.16
C LEU A 92 0.84 22.31 2.06
N PHE A 93 1.58 21.23 1.80
CA PHE A 93 1.03 19.90 1.51
C PHE A 93 1.21 18.95 2.69
N ALA A 94 0.30 17.98 2.84
CA ALA A 94 0.38 16.97 3.88
C ALA A 94 1.64 16.11 3.74
N ARG A 95 2.04 15.83 2.48
CA ARG A 95 3.25 15.10 2.12
C ARG A 95 3.78 15.62 0.79
N VAL A 96 5.10 15.72 0.68
CA VAL A 96 5.82 16.08 -0.55
C VAL A 96 6.88 15.01 -0.80
N LEU A 97 6.80 14.35 -1.95
CA LEU A 97 7.84 13.45 -2.44
C LEU A 97 8.42 13.98 -3.75
N ALA A 98 9.74 13.98 -3.86
CA ALA A 98 10.47 14.40 -5.04
C ALA A 98 11.82 13.66 -5.08
N PRO A 99 12.37 13.34 -6.27
CA PRO A 99 13.70 12.75 -6.39
C PRO A 99 14.79 13.70 -5.85
N GLY A 100 15.93 13.13 -5.45
CA GLY A 100 17.03 13.88 -4.84
C GLY A 100 17.07 13.77 -3.31
N ASP A 101 18.05 14.41 -2.68
CA ASP A 101 18.33 14.30 -1.23
C ASP A 101 18.47 12.84 -0.74
N GLY A 102 19.08 11.98 -1.55
CA GLY A 102 19.23 10.55 -1.25
C GLY A 102 17.97 9.72 -1.51
N ILE A 103 16.95 10.26 -2.18
CA ILE A 103 15.78 9.51 -2.65
C ILE A 103 16.00 9.05 -4.09
N GLN A 104 16.00 7.74 -4.30
CA GLN A 104 15.98 7.08 -5.61
C GLN A 104 14.55 6.65 -5.94
N MET A 105 14.02 7.14 -7.05
CA MET A 105 12.66 6.85 -7.52
C MET A 105 12.68 5.75 -8.58
N LEU A 106 11.54 5.09 -8.79
CA LEU A 106 11.32 4.28 -9.99
C LEU A 106 11.56 5.11 -11.27
N ALA A 107 11.95 4.44 -12.34
CA ALA A 107 11.97 5.05 -13.67
C ALA A 107 10.57 5.59 -14.02
N THR A 108 10.48 6.70 -14.75
CA THR A 108 9.21 7.41 -14.97
C THR A 108 8.09 6.52 -15.54
N ASN A 109 8.41 5.60 -16.46
CA ASN A 109 7.44 4.65 -17.02
C ASN A 109 6.93 3.67 -15.95
N GLU A 110 7.83 3.05 -15.21
CA GLU A 110 7.48 2.12 -14.12
C GLU A 110 6.72 2.80 -12.99
N LEU A 111 7.12 4.03 -12.65
CA LEU A 111 6.46 4.87 -11.66
C LEU A 111 4.99 5.12 -12.05
N LEU A 112 4.75 5.49 -13.30
CA LEU A 112 3.40 5.77 -13.79
C LEU A 112 2.52 4.52 -13.78
N GLU A 113 3.07 3.37 -14.17
CA GLU A 113 2.36 2.07 -14.07
C GLU A 113 2.08 1.68 -12.62
N ALA A 114 3.05 1.86 -11.72
CA ALA A 114 2.88 1.58 -10.30
C ALA A 114 1.79 2.47 -9.68
N LEU A 115 1.70 3.74 -10.09
CA LEU A 115 0.64 4.66 -9.65
C LEU A 115 -0.72 4.29 -10.25
N ALA A 116 -0.79 3.84 -11.50
CA ALA A 116 -2.04 3.44 -12.14
C ALA A 116 -2.63 2.14 -11.57
N SER A 117 -1.82 1.33 -10.88
CA SER A 117 -2.26 0.04 -10.36
C SER A 117 -3.26 0.14 -9.21
N ASP A 118 -4.16 -0.84 -9.13
CA ASP A 118 -5.14 -0.98 -8.04
C ASP A 118 -4.46 -1.25 -6.68
N ASP A 119 -3.27 -1.87 -6.71
CA ASP A 119 -2.45 -2.19 -5.54
C ASP A 119 -1.32 -1.18 -5.31
N ARG A 120 -1.39 0.05 -5.85
CA ARG A 120 -0.34 1.08 -5.71
C ARG A 120 0.12 1.35 -4.28
N ALA A 121 -0.76 1.18 -3.29
CA ALA A 121 -0.42 1.35 -1.87
C ALA A 121 0.54 0.26 -1.35
N ASP A 122 0.74 -0.79 -2.14
CA ASP A 122 1.61 -1.93 -1.88
C ASP A 122 2.84 -1.93 -2.81
N ARG A 123 2.97 -0.92 -3.68
CA ARG A 123 4.13 -0.71 -4.56
C ARG A 123 5.05 0.37 -4.02
N VAL A 124 6.35 0.13 -4.05
CA VAL A 124 7.38 1.12 -3.70
C VAL A 124 7.70 1.96 -4.94
N ILE A 125 7.53 3.26 -4.84
CA ILE A 125 7.83 4.22 -5.91
C ILE A 125 9.14 4.97 -5.68
N GLY A 126 9.68 4.92 -4.46
CA GLY A 126 10.95 5.54 -4.12
C GLY A 126 11.56 4.96 -2.84
N VAL A 127 12.87 5.00 -2.77
CA VAL A 127 13.67 4.50 -1.66
C VAL A 127 14.61 5.61 -1.20
N ALA A 128 14.79 5.76 0.11
CA ALA A 128 15.83 6.61 0.68
C ALA A 128 16.58 5.89 1.78
N ILE A 129 17.87 6.21 1.90
CA ILE A 129 18.79 5.60 2.86
C ILE A 129 19.27 6.66 3.84
N ASP A 130 19.13 6.38 5.13
CA ASP A 130 19.83 7.09 6.19
C ASP A 130 20.91 6.18 6.77
N GLY A 131 22.12 6.30 6.25
CA GLY A 131 23.27 5.52 6.70
C GLY A 131 23.73 5.87 8.12
N ALA A 132 23.38 7.05 8.64
CA ALA A 132 23.74 7.43 10.01
C ALA A 132 22.84 6.72 11.04
N SER A 133 21.56 6.55 10.70
CA SER A 133 20.60 5.84 11.54
C SER A 133 20.43 4.36 11.18
N GLU A 134 21.10 3.88 10.13
CA GLU A 134 20.96 2.53 9.56
C GLU A 134 19.50 2.17 9.21
N LEU A 135 18.80 3.12 8.56
CA LEU A 135 17.40 2.98 8.17
C LEU A 135 17.21 3.10 6.66
N VAL A 136 16.28 2.30 6.14
CA VAL A 136 15.71 2.40 4.79
C VAL A 136 14.30 2.95 4.90
N MET A 137 14.00 3.98 4.12
CA MET A 137 12.64 4.51 3.95
C MET A 137 12.10 4.12 2.58
N LEU A 138 10.98 3.41 2.57
CA LEU A 138 10.28 2.98 1.35
C LEU A 138 9.02 3.81 1.15
N TYR A 139 9.01 4.67 0.14
CA TYR A 139 7.86 5.48 -0.24
C TYR A 139 6.97 4.69 -1.19
N ARG A 140 5.67 4.62 -0.88
CA ARG A 140 4.70 3.82 -1.63
C ARG A 140 3.91 4.68 -2.62
N GLY A 141 3.17 4.03 -3.53
CA GLY A 141 2.34 4.72 -4.53
C GLY A 141 1.28 5.67 -3.96
N ASN A 142 0.93 5.54 -2.68
CA ASN A 142 0.06 6.46 -1.95
C ASN A 142 0.81 7.54 -1.12
N LEU A 143 2.12 7.70 -1.36
CA LEU A 143 3.09 8.55 -0.63
C LEU A 143 3.24 8.27 0.87
N ASP A 144 2.68 7.17 1.39
CA ASP A 144 3.05 6.71 2.72
C ASP A 144 4.43 6.07 2.71
N ALA A 145 5.15 6.20 3.82
CA ALA A 145 6.47 5.63 3.99
C ALA A 145 6.44 4.45 4.97
N VAL A 146 7.23 3.42 4.68
CA VAL A 146 7.55 2.33 5.60
C VAL A 146 9.04 2.42 5.94
N ILE A 147 9.36 2.35 7.23
CA ILE A 147 10.75 2.45 7.72
C ILE A 147 11.24 1.06 8.09
N VAL A 148 12.40 0.68 7.59
CA VAL A 148 12.99 -0.66 7.75
C VAL A 148 14.44 -0.53 8.23
N PRO A 149 14.85 -1.19 9.32
CA PRO A 149 16.24 -1.17 9.77
C PRO A 149 17.14 -2.02 8.86
N PHE A 150 18.40 -1.61 8.68
CA PHE A 150 19.39 -2.36 7.88
C PHE A 150 19.51 -3.82 8.31
N ALA A 151 19.43 -4.07 9.62
CA ALA A 151 19.52 -5.41 10.21
C ALA A 151 18.47 -6.40 9.67
N TRP A 152 17.35 -5.93 9.12
CA TRP A 152 16.33 -6.80 8.54
C TRP A 152 16.77 -7.41 7.19
N PHE A 153 17.54 -6.67 6.38
CA PHE A 153 18.01 -7.13 5.07
C PHE A 153 19.20 -8.10 5.16
N GLY A 154 19.70 -8.39 6.36
CA GLY A 154 20.79 -9.32 6.61
C GLY A 154 20.31 -10.62 7.21
N SER A 155 19.99 -11.63 6.39
CA SER A 155 19.90 -13.00 6.90
C SER A 155 21.31 -13.57 7.08
N PRO A 156 21.65 -14.19 8.23
CA PRO A 156 22.94 -14.86 8.43
C PRO A 156 23.25 -15.93 7.38
N HIS A 157 22.24 -16.40 6.66
CA HIS A 157 22.32 -17.47 5.67
C HIS A 157 22.25 -16.99 4.22
N ALA A 158 22.09 -15.68 3.97
CA ALA A 158 22.11 -15.15 2.61
C ALA A 158 23.54 -15.17 2.05
N SER A 159 23.70 -15.68 0.84
CA SER A 159 24.99 -15.66 0.11
C SER A 159 25.42 -14.26 -0.29
N THR A 160 24.47 -13.33 -0.35
CA THR A 160 24.67 -11.96 -0.84
C THR A 160 24.37 -10.98 0.29
N ARG A 161 25.31 -10.08 0.58
CA ARG A 161 25.12 -9.00 1.54
C ARG A 161 24.51 -7.77 0.83
N PRO A 162 23.58 -7.06 1.47
CA PRO A 162 23.06 -5.82 0.91
C PRO A 162 24.14 -4.74 0.87
N ASP A 163 24.22 -4.02 -0.25
CA ASP A 163 25.00 -2.79 -0.38
C ASP A 163 24.03 -1.60 -0.37
N PHE A 164 23.92 -0.92 0.77
CA PHE A 164 23.03 0.23 0.93
C PHE A 164 23.52 1.52 0.25
N SER A 165 24.73 1.50 -0.35
CA SER A 165 25.21 2.60 -1.17
C SER A 165 24.77 2.52 -2.63
N ASP A 166 24.32 1.33 -3.07
CA ASP A 166 23.80 1.05 -4.40
C ASP A 166 22.37 0.53 -4.28
N PHE A 167 21.37 1.41 -4.30
CA PHE A 167 19.99 1.04 -3.99
C PHE A 167 18.99 1.56 -5.02
N GLU A 168 17.93 0.79 -5.28
CA GLU A 168 16.82 1.27 -6.10
C GLU A 168 15.55 0.43 -5.93
N PRO A 169 14.37 1.02 -6.16
CA PRO A 169 13.17 0.23 -6.41
C PRO A 169 13.26 -0.42 -7.81
N VAL A 170 12.80 -1.65 -7.94
CA VAL A 170 12.82 -2.43 -9.19
C VAL A 170 11.46 -3.09 -9.47
N ASP A 171 11.30 -3.64 -10.67
CA ASP A 171 10.15 -4.44 -11.09
C ASP A 171 8.80 -3.74 -10.84
N HIS A 172 8.69 -2.48 -11.26
CA HIS A 172 7.47 -1.68 -11.09
C HIS A 172 7.05 -1.55 -9.60
N GLY A 173 8.06 -1.52 -8.72
CA GLY A 173 7.89 -1.28 -7.29
C GLY A 173 7.52 -2.51 -6.46
N ILE A 174 7.64 -3.72 -7.01
CA ILE A 174 7.42 -4.97 -6.24
C ILE A 174 8.70 -5.49 -5.58
N GLY A 175 9.86 -4.97 -6.00
CA GLY A 175 11.17 -5.31 -5.43
C GLY A 175 11.96 -4.06 -5.04
N VAL A 176 12.91 -4.24 -4.14
CA VAL A 176 13.97 -3.27 -3.85
C VAL A 176 15.32 -3.96 -3.92
N ARG A 177 16.28 -3.30 -4.57
CA ARG A 177 17.63 -3.80 -4.80
C ARG A 177 18.64 -3.00 -3.99
N PHE A 178 19.62 -3.69 -3.42
CA PHE A 178 20.78 -3.18 -2.66
C PHE A 178 22.05 -3.85 -3.19
N GLY A 179 22.59 -3.35 -4.30
CA GLY A 179 23.64 -3.98 -5.09
C GLY A 179 23.15 -5.29 -5.74
N GLN A 180 23.73 -6.41 -5.35
CA GLN A 180 23.31 -7.75 -5.83
C GLN A 180 22.24 -8.39 -4.94
N TYR A 181 21.92 -7.76 -3.80
CA TYR A 181 20.87 -8.23 -2.91
C TYR A 181 19.53 -7.66 -3.37
N GLU A 182 18.50 -8.49 -3.36
CA GLU A 182 17.13 -8.08 -3.70
C GLU A 182 16.17 -8.56 -2.60
N ALA A 183 15.21 -7.70 -2.24
CA ALA A 183 14.12 -8.05 -1.34
C ALA A 183 12.77 -7.73 -1.97
N ALA A 184 11.85 -8.67 -1.83
CA ALA A 184 10.47 -8.48 -2.25
C ALA A 184 9.75 -7.51 -1.29
N VAL A 185 9.01 -6.57 -1.87
CA VAL A 185 8.28 -5.53 -1.13
C VAL A 185 7.17 -6.14 -0.27
N ASP A 186 6.51 -7.20 -0.74
CA ASP A 186 5.45 -7.89 0.02
C ASP A 186 5.95 -8.44 1.37
N ALA A 187 7.15 -9.03 1.40
CA ALA A 187 7.80 -9.52 2.61
C ALA A 187 8.10 -8.37 3.59
N ILE A 188 8.58 -7.23 3.06
CA ILE A 188 8.84 -6.03 3.86
C ILE A 188 7.53 -5.48 4.45
N LEU A 189 6.52 -5.28 3.61
CA LEU A 189 5.23 -4.73 4.04
C LEU A 189 4.53 -5.67 5.03
N TYR A 190 4.67 -6.98 4.87
CA TYR A 190 4.12 -7.94 5.82
C TYR A 190 4.71 -7.74 7.21
N GLU A 191 6.03 -7.54 7.31
CA GLU A 191 6.69 -7.35 8.60
C GLU A 191 6.37 -5.97 9.20
N PHE A 192 6.51 -4.89 8.43
CA PHE A 192 6.55 -3.52 8.93
C PHE A 192 5.24 -2.73 8.76
N ASP A 193 4.26 -3.20 7.98
CA ASP A 193 2.96 -2.53 7.79
C ASP A 193 1.80 -3.37 8.36
N PRO A 194 1.27 -3.01 9.55
CA PRO A 194 0.10 -3.68 10.13
C PRO A 194 -1.17 -3.59 9.26
N ALA A 195 -1.35 -2.52 8.50
CA ALA A 195 -2.51 -2.36 7.62
C ALA A 195 -2.42 -3.30 6.42
N TYR A 196 -1.24 -3.43 5.81
CA TYR A 196 -0.97 -4.43 4.77
C TYR A 196 -1.25 -5.85 5.27
N ARG A 197 -0.68 -6.24 6.41
CA ARG A 197 -0.95 -7.56 7.03
C ARG A 197 -2.44 -7.84 7.21
N ARG A 198 -3.23 -6.86 7.65
CA ARG A 198 -4.68 -7.00 7.80
C ARG A 198 -5.38 -7.21 6.46
N ARG A 199 -4.95 -6.51 5.40
CA ARG A 199 -5.48 -6.70 4.03
C ARG A 199 -5.15 -8.09 3.50
N VAL A 200 -3.89 -8.51 3.57
CA VAL A 200 -3.46 -9.85 3.13
C VAL A 200 -4.21 -10.94 3.88
N LYS A 201 -4.26 -10.88 5.21
CA LYS A 201 -5.04 -11.86 6.01
C LYS A 201 -6.52 -11.87 5.64
N ARG A 202 -7.14 -10.72 5.37
CA ARG A 202 -8.54 -10.65 4.92
C ARG A 202 -8.71 -11.27 3.54
N ALA A 203 -7.78 -11.03 2.62
CA ALA A 203 -7.78 -11.61 1.29
C ALA A 203 -7.54 -13.12 1.33
N GLU A 204 -6.64 -13.60 2.18
CA GLU A 204 -6.43 -15.02 2.46
C GLU A 204 -7.70 -15.66 3.02
N ILE A 205 -8.36 -15.02 4.00
CA ILE A 205 -9.64 -15.48 4.54
C ILE A 205 -10.71 -15.59 3.45
N GLY A 206 -10.78 -14.61 2.54
CA GLY A 206 -11.72 -14.62 1.41
C GLY A 206 -11.33 -15.54 0.26
N ARG A 207 -10.09 -16.06 0.21
CA ARG A 207 -9.63 -17.07 -0.76
C ARG A 207 -9.65 -18.49 -0.18
N ASP A 208 -9.55 -18.62 1.15
CA ASP A 208 -9.86 -19.81 1.92
C ASP A 208 -11.38 -20.05 1.92
N ASP A 209 -11.93 -20.33 0.73
CA ASP A 209 -13.26 -20.90 0.51
C ASP A 209 -13.34 -22.37 0.98
N ASP A 210 -12.23 -22.91 1.50
CA ASP A 210 -12.21 -24.23 2.08
C ASP A 210 -12.96 -24.22 3.42
N VAL A 211 -13.96 -25.09 3.50
CA VAL A 211 -14.83 -25.31 4.66
C VAL A 211 -14.03 -25.43 5.95
N GLY A 212 -12.83 -26.03 5.88
CA GLY A 212 -11.90 -26.15 6.99
C GLY A 212 -11.49 -24.82 7.64
N GLY A 213 -11.12 -23.83 6.80
CA GLY A 213 -10.71 -22.51 7.24
C GLY A 213 -11.84 -21.80 7.99
N SER A 214 -13.04 -21.83 7.42
CA SER A 214 -14.23 -21.23 8.01
C SER A 214 -14.64 -21.87 9.34
N VAL A 215 -14.60 -23.21 9.43
CA VAL A 215 -14.87 -23.95 10.68
C VAL A 215 -13.90 -23.53 11.78
N ARG A 216 -12.60 -23.44 11.47
CA ARG A 216 -11.59 -22.99 12.43
C ARG A 216 -11.85 -21.56 12.91
N ARG A 217 -12.19 -20.65 12.00
CA ARG A 217 -12.47 -19.23 12.31
C ARG A 217 -13.71 -19.11 13.20
N LEU A 218 -14.81 -19.75 12.82
CA LEU A 218 -16.07 -19.72 13.57
C LEU A 218 -15.91 -20.34 14.95
N ARG A 219 -15.13 -21.41 15.07
CA ARG A 219 -14.75 -22.03 16.35
C ARG A 219 -14.05 -21.04 17.27
N ASN A 220 -13.00 -20.38 16.79
CA ASN A 220 -12.24 -19.41 17.58
C ASN A 220 -13.09 -18.19 17.97
N LEU A 221 -13.94 -17.71 17.06
CA LEU A 221 -14.85 -16.58 17.32
C LEU A 221 -15.86 -16.88 18.45
N ARG A 222 -16.32 -18.13 18.52
CA ARG A 222 -17.27 -18.60 19.55
C ARG A 222 -16.57 -19.09 20.83
N GLY A 223 -15.24 -19.03 20.91
CA GLY A 223 -14.48 -19.52 22.05
C GLY A 223 -14.57 -21.04 22.26
N LEU A 224 -14.89 -21.79 21.21
CA LEU A 224 -15.08 -23.24 21.27
C LEU A 224 -13.74 -23.99 21.12
N LYS A 225 -13.64 -25.14 21.77
CA LYS A 225 -12.56 -26.11 21.62
C LYS A 225 -12.92 -27.15 20.55
N GLN A 226 -11.91 -27.81 19.98
CA GLN A 226 -12.15 -28.93 19.04
C GLN A 226 -12.90 -30.10 19.68
N SER A 227 -12.87 -30.21 21.02
CA SER A 227 -13.65 -31.19 21.79
C SER A 227 -15.14 -30.88 21.89
N ASP A 228 -15.56 -29.68 21.51
CA ASP A 228 -16.93 -29.21 21.73
C ASP A 228 -17.87 -29.62 20.58
N PHE A 229 -17.40 -30.46 19.66
CA PHE A 229 -18.15 -30.96 18.50
C PHE A 229 -18.63 -32.41 18.76
N PRO A 230 -19.83 -32.61 19.31
CA PRO A 230 -20.32 -33.93 19.69
C PRO A 230 -20.44 -34.85 18.47
N GLY A 231 -19.96 -36.09 18.63
CA GLY A 231 -20.01 -37.10 17.57
C GLY A 231 -19.00 -36.89 16.44
N ILE A 232 -18.02 -36.00 16.62
CA ILE A 232 -16.86 -35.85 15.74
C ILE A 232 -15.61 -35.92 16.60
N SER A 233 -14.62 -36.71 16.19
CA SER A 233 -13.39 -36.80 16.98
C SER A 233 -12.60 -35.49 16.90
N VAL A 234 -11.91 -35.12 17.99
CA VAL A 234 -11.00 -33.95 18.02
C VAL A 234 -10.00 -34.00 16.87
N LYS A 235 -9.48 -35.19 16.57
CA LYS A 235 -8.56 -35.42 15.45
C LYS A 235 -9.21 -35.07 14.12
N GLU A 236 -10.45 -35.52 13.87
CA GLU A 236 -11.18 -35.27 12.63
C GLU A 236 -11.52 -33.79 12.44
N ILE A 237 -11.99 -33.09 13.49
CA ILE A 237 -12.14 -31.62 13.46
C ILE A 237 -10.80 -30.97 13.09
N GLY A 238 -9.71 -31.38 13.74
CA GLY A 238 -8.38 -30.86 13.42
C GLY A 238 -7.94 -31.09 11.97
N ARG A 239 -8.29 -32.24 11.37
CA ARG A 239 -7.98 -32.54 9.95
C ARG A 239 -8.82 -31.67 9.00
N ILE A 240 -10.10 -31.48 9.31
CA ILE A 240 -10.99 -30.58 8.56
C ILE A 240 -10.45 -29.15 8.63
N GLU A 241 -10.13 -28.65 9.83
CA GLU A 241 -9.60 -27.29 10.03
C GLU A 241 -8.26 -27.00 9.32
N ARG A 242 -7.48 -28.05 9.02
CA ARG A 242 -6.21 -27.94 8.27
C ARG A 242 -6.37 -28.18 6.76
N GLY A 243 -7.58 -28.38 6.26
CA GLY A 243 -7.83 -28.70 4.84
C GLY A 243 -7.32 -30.08 4.42
N GLU A 244 -6.97 -30.96 5.36
CA GLU A 244 -6.53 -32.33 5.04
C GLU A 244 -7.68 -33.20 4.53
N VAL A 245 -8.93 -32.76 4.77
CA VAL A 245 -10.15 -33.41 4.30
C VAL A 245 -10.76 -32.54 3.21
N LYS A 246 -10.39 -32.80 1.95
CA LYS A 246 -10.84 -32.01 0.78
C LYS A 246 -12.37 -31.95 0.61
N ALA A 247 -13.07 -33.01 1.05
CA ALA A 247 -14.53 -33.10 0.95
C ALA A 247 -15.08 -33.81 2.20
N PRO A 248 -15.34 -33.08 3.31
CA PRO A 248 -15.95 -33.66 4.50
C PRO A 248 -17.34 -34.21 4.18
N HIS A 249 -17.72 -35.33 4.77
CA HIS A 249 -19.06 -35.90 4.58
C HIS A 249 -20.14 -34.91 5.03
N ARG A 250 -21.26 -34.86 4.30
CA ARG A 250 -22.38 -33.96 4.62
C ARG A 250 -22.86 -34.10 6.06
N ALA A 251 -23.01 -35.34 6.54
CA ALA A 251 -23.40 -35.61 7.93
C ALA A 251 -22.41 -35.05 8.98
N THR A 252 -21.12 -34.97 8.66
CA THR A 252 -20.10 -34.34 9.52
C THR A 252 -20.27 -32.82 9.51
N LEU A 253 -20.52 -32.22 8.33
CA LEU A 253 -20.79 -30.79 8.21
C LEU A 253 -22.07 -30.37 8.92
N ASP A 254 -23.15 -31.17 8.83
CA ASP A 254 -24.42 -30.90 9.51
C ASP A 254 -24.23 -30.82 11.04
N ARG A 255 -23.41 -31.72 11.60
CA ARG A 255 -23.06 -31.70 13.04
C ARG A 255 -22.26 -30.46 13.42
N ILE A 256 -21.28 -30.10 12.60
CA ILE A 256 -20.47 -28.88 12.80
C ILE A 256 -21.38 -27.63 12.75
N ALA A 257 -22.23 -27.53 11.74
CA ALA A 257 -23.16 -26.43 11.54
C ALA A 257 -24.15 -26.30 12.71
N SER A 258 -24.64 -27.43 13.22
CA SER A 258 -25.53 -27.48 14.39
C SER A 258 -24.89 -26.89 15.66
N VAL A 259 -23.60 -27.16 15.91
CA VAL A 259 -22.88 -26.57 17.06
C VAL A 259 -22.77 -25.05 16.94
N PHE A 260 -22.60 -24.55 15.71
CA PHE A 260 -22.49 -23.14 15.43
C PHE A 260 -23.84 -22.40 15.32
N GLY A 261 -24.94 -23.14 15.18
CA GLY A 261 -26.27 -22.58 14.95
C GLY A 261 -26.41 -21.91 13.58
N VAL A 262 -25.74 -22.46 12.55
CA VAL A 262 -25.79 -21.97 11.15
C VAL A 262 -26.12 -23.12 10.20
N SER A 263 -26.43 -22.83 8.93
CA SER A 263 -26.57 -23.88 7.91
C SER A 263 -25.20 -24.36 7.40
N VAL A 264 -25.17 -25.51 6.71
CA VAL A 264 -23.92 -26.01 6.09
C VAL A 264 -23.44 -25.09 4.97
N GLU A 265 -24.37 -24.47 4.25
CA GLU A 265 -24.09 -23.48 3.22
C GLU A 265 -23.46 -22.21 3.82
N ASP A 266 -23.97 -21.76 4.98
CA ASP A 266 -23.44 -20.60 5.69
C ASP A 266 -22.04 -20.86 6.29
N LEU A 267 -21.68 -22.12 6.58
CA LEU A 267 -20.35 -22.43 7.10
C LEU A 267 -19.24 -21.90 6.21
N ARG A 268 -19.43 -21.84 4.88
CA ARG A 268 -18.41 -21.37 3.92
C ARG A 268 -18.27 -19.85 3.85
N THR A 269 -19.20 -19.11 4.46
CA THR A 269 -19.27 -17.65 4.36
C THR A 269 -18.48 -16.91 5.45
N TYR A 270 -17.90 -17.65 6.39
CA TYR A 270 -17.10 -17.13 7.52
C TYR A 270 -15.61 -17.39 7.33
#